data_AF-A0A917WHZ2-F1
#
_entry.id   AF-A0A917WHZ2-F1
#
_cell.length_a   1.000
_cell.length_b   1.000
_cell.length_c   1.000
_cell.angle_alpha   90.00
_cell.angle_beta   90.00
_cell.angle_gamma   90.00
#
_symmetry.space_group_name_H-M   'P 1'
#
loop_
_entity.id
_entity.type
_entity.pdbx_description
1 polymer ?
#
loop_
_entity_poly.entity_id
_entity_poly.type
_entity_poly.pdbx_seq_one_letter_code
_entity_poly.pdbx_strand_id
1 'polypeptide(L)'
;MIDWDIVAELMAAVGPAEMAEVVTLFLDDTDAAVRALAPDRDLEAQLHYLKGSATTMGFRDFLDLCSTAEIAASHGRVVDIDALRACYARSRAAFVEGLPARLPDLPAAAVR
;
A
#
# COMPACT_ATOMS: atom_id res chain seq x y z
N MET A 1 -5.63 -3.81 -8.99
CA MET A 1 -4.18 -3.90 -8.72
C MET A 1 -3.54 -2.54 -8.47
N ILE A 2 -3.38 -1.61 -9.43
CA ILE A 2 -2.94 -0.23 -9.15
C ILE A 2 -3.85 0.80 -9.83
N ASP A 3 -4.31 1.78 -9.07
CA ASP A 3 -5.00 2.98 -9.54
C ASP A 3 -3.99 4.07 -9.86
N TRP A 4 -3.60 4.17 -11.12
CA TRP A 4 -2.60 5.14 -11.54
C TRP A 4 -3.13 6.58 -11.60
N ASP A 5 -4.45 6.76 -11.61
CA ASP A 5 -5.04 8.10 -11.60
C ASP A 5 -4.79 8.77 -10.25
N ILE A 6 -4.94 8.02 -9.14
CA ILE A 6 -4.57 8.48 -7.78
C ILE A 6 -3.09 8.89 -7.71
N VAL A 7 -2.21 8.09 -8.32
CA VAL A 7 -0.76 8.36 -8.34
C VAL A 7 -0.45 9.62 -9.16
N ALA A 8 -1.13 9.81 -10.28
CA ALA A 8 -0.99 11.00 -11.10
C ALA A 8 -1.51 12.26 -10.40
N GLU A 9 -2.62 12.16 -9.67
CA GLU A 9 -3.14 13.24 -8.83
C GLU A 9 -2.16 13.59 -7.70
N LEU A 10 -1.59 12.59 -7.03
CA LEU A 10 -0.57 12.80 -6.00
C LEU A 10 0.67 13.50 -6.57
N MET A 11 1.17 13.04 -7.72
CA MET A 11 2.29 13.67 -8.42
C MET A 11 1.98 15.13 -8.81
N ALA A 12 0.78 15.42 -9.29
CA ALA A 12 0.36 16.77 -9.64
C ALA A 12 0.26 17.68 -8.39
N ALA A 13 -0.07 17.13 -7.23
CA ALA A 13 -0.22 17.86 -5.99
C ALA A 13 1.13 18.17 -5.31
N VAL A 14 2.06 17.20 -5.26
CA VAL A 14 3.32 17.36 -4.53
C VAL A 14 4.49 17.77 -5.44
N GLY A 15 4.44 17.44 -6.73
CA GLY A 15 5.51 17.72 -7.68
C GLY A 15 6.60 16.63 -7.75
N PRO A 16 7.43 16.64 -8.81
CA PRO A 16 8.43 15.59 -9.05
C PRO A 16 9.53 15.51 -8.00
N ALA A 17 9.91 16.63 -7.36
CA ALA A 17 11.00 16.65 -6.39
C ALA A 17 10.59 15.95 -5.09
N GLU A 18 9.34 16.16 -4.66
CA GLU A 18 8.77 15.62 -3.43
C GLU A 18 8.24 14.19 -3.61
N MET A 19 7.74 13.85 -4.81
CA MET A 19 7.12 12.54 -5.08
C MET A 19 8.04 11.37 -4.77
N ALA A 20 9.35 11.52 -5.02
CA ALA A 20 10.35 10.48 -4.75
C ALA A 20 10.41 10.08 -3.26
N GLU A 21 10.44 11.09 -2.39
CA GLU A 21 10.46 10.89 -0.95
C GLU A 21 9.13 10.34 -0.46
N VAL A 22 8.01 10.87 -0.97
CA VAL A 22 6.66 10.41 -0.62
C VAL A 22 6.49 8.92 -0.94
N VAL A 23 6.87 8.48 -2.14
CA VAL A 23 6.80 7.07 -2.53
C VAL A 23 7.69 6.20 -1.65
N THR A 24 8.93 6.62 -1.41
CA THR A 24 9.91 5.84 -0.63
C THR A 24 9.43 5.65 0.81
N LEU A 25 9.12 6.76 1.49
CA LEU A 25 8.69 6.73 2.90
C LEU A 25 7.42 5.89 3.06
N PHE A 26 6.48 6.07 2.14
CA PHE A 26 5.22 5.34 2.17
C PHE A 26 5.42 3.82 1.97
N LEU A 27 6.26 3.42 1.01
CA LEU A 27 6.55 2.02 0.76
C LEU A 27 7.26 1.40 1.98
N ASP A 28 8.25 2.09 2.55
CA ASP A 28 8.98 1.63 3.74
C ASP A 28 8.06 1.46 4.97
N ASP A 29 7.18 2.43 5.22
CA ASP A 29 6.21 2.39 6.32
C ASP A 29 5.21 1.25 6.13
N THR A 30 4.68 1.09 4.92
CA THR A 30 3.72 0.03 4.62
C THR A 30 4.39 -1.35 4.67
N ASP A 31 5.62 -1.46 4.18
CA ASP A 31 6.46 -2.66 4.28
C ASP A 31 6.66 -3.06 5.75
N ALA A 32 6.94 -2.09 6.63
CA ALA A 32 7.09 -2.32 8.06
C ALA A 32 5.78 -2.78 8.71
N ALA A 33 4.66 -2.12 8.39
CA ALA A 33 3.34 -2.47 8.91
C ALA A 33 2.90 -3.88 8.47
N VAL A 34 3.12 -4.26 7.21
CA VAL A 34 2.79 -5.61 6.70
C VAL A 34 3.67 -6.68 7.33
N ARG A 35 4.95 -6.39 7.60
CA ARG A 35 5.84 -7.31 8.36
C ARG A 35 5.39 -7.49 9.80
N ALA A 36 4.94 -6.41 10.45
CA ALA A 36 4.47 -6.42 11.83
C ALA A 36 3.07 -7.02 12.00
N LEU A 37 2.29 -7.14 10.91
CA LEU A 37 0.91 -7.63 10.93
C LEU A 37 0.81 -8.99 11.64
N ALA A 38 0.02 -9.05 12.72
CA ALA A 38 -0.13 -10.22 13.57
C ALA A 38 -1.61 -10.42 13.99
N PRO A 39 -2.05 -11.67 14.24
CA PRO A 39 -3.43 -11.96 14.62
C PRO A 39 -3.62 -11.72 16.12
N ASP A 40 -3.53 -10.46 16.55
CA ASP A 40 -3.68 -10.03 17.93
C ASP A 40 -4.93 -9.15 18.13
N ARG A 41 -5.04 -8.52 19.31
CA ARG A 41 -6.21 -7.70 19.68
C ARG A 41 -6.33 -6.41 18.86
N ASP A 42 -5.24 -5.95 18.27
CA ASP A 42 -5.17 -4.71 17.51
C ASP A 42 -5.25 -4.96 16.00
N LEU A 43 -5.54 -6.20 15.58
CA LEU A 43 -5.62 -6.57 14.16
C LEU A 43 -6.57 -5.66 13.36
N GLU A 44 -7.73 -5.28 13.92
CA GLU A 44 -8.64 -4.33 13.26
C GLU A 44 -7.96 -2.98 12.99
N ALA A 45 -7.25 -2.43 13.98
CA ALA A 45 -6.54 -1.16 13.83
C ALA A 45 -5.34 -1.28 12.86
N GLN A 46 -4.62 -2.39 12.89
CA GLN A 46 -3.54 -2.68 11.94
C GLN A 46 -4.09 -2.72 10.50
N LEU A 47 -5.23 -3.37 10.28
CA LEU A 47 -5.89 -3.45 8.97
C LEU A 47 -6.47 -2.10 8.54
N HIS A 48 -7.00 -1.31 9.47
CA HIS A 48 -7.46 0.05 9.21
C HIS A 48 -6.32 0.94 8.68
N TYR A 49 -5.16 0.87 9.32
CA TYR A 49 -3.96 1.57 8.88
C TYR A 49 -3.56 1.12 7.46
N LEU A 50 -3.43 -0.19 7.24
CA LEU A 50 -3.06 -0.74 5.93
C LEU A 50 -4.06 -0.39 4.81
N LYS A 51 -5.35 -0.32 5.15
CA LYS A 51 -6.41 0.16 4.24
C LYS A 51 -6.20 1.63 3.86
N GLY A 52 -5.90 2.48 4.84
CA GLY A 52 -5.58 3.89 4.61
C GLY A 52 -4.38 4.03 3.69
N SER A 53 -3.30 3.29 3.98
CA SER A 53 -2.13 3.20 3.12
C SER A 53 -2.51 2.78 1.69
N ALA A 54 -3.21 1.66 1.52
CA ALA A 54 -3.58 1.15 0.20
C ALA A 54 -4.39 2.17 -0.63
N THR A 55 -5.20 3.00 0.03
CA THR A 55 -5.96 4.08 -0.60
C THR A 55 -5.04 5.15 -1.19
N THR A 56 -4.03 5.60 -0.44
CA THR A 56 -3.12 6.69 -0.85
C THR A 56 -2.30 6.36 -2.09
N MET A 57 -1.85 5.11 -2.25
CA MET A 57 -1.06 4.67 -3.41
C MET A 57 -1.87 3.92 -4.47
N GLY A 58 -3.19 3.87 -4.32
CA GLY A 58 -4.08 3.24 -5.29
C GLY A 58 -3.95 1.72 -5.37
N PHE A 59 -3.54 1.02 -4.31
CA PHE A 59 -3.39 -0.45 -4.29
C PHE A 59 -4.76 -1.14 -4.20
N ARG A 60 -5.62 -0.99 -5.21
CA ARG A 60 -7.05 -1.38 -5.18
C ARG A 60 -7.31 -2.78 -4.63
N ASP A 61 -6.54 -3.79 -5.07
CA ASP A 61 -6.78 -5.18 -4.63
C ASP A 61 -6.36 -5.38 -3.17
N PHE A 62 -5.31 -4.68 -2.73
CA PHE A 62 -4.88 -4.69 -1.34
C PHE A 62 -5.85 -3.91 -0.45
N LEU A 63 -6.40 -2.80 -0.94
CA LEU A 63 -7.45 -2.01 -0.30
C LEU A 63 -8.70 -2.85 -0.03
N ASP A 64 -9.20 -3.56 -1.04
CA ASP A 64 -10.39 -4.42 -0.92
C ASP A 64 -10.16 -5.55 0.09
N LEU A 65 -8.96 -6.15 0.06
CA LEU A 65 -8.60 -7.22 0.97
C LEU A 65 -8.46 -6.71 2.41
N CYS A 66 -7.82 -5.55 2.63
CA CYS A 66 -7.73 -4.91 3.95
C CYS A 66 -9.12 -4.55 4.48
N SER A 67 -10.00 -4.02 3.64
CA SER A 67 -11.38 -3.65 4.01
C SER A 67 -12.19 -4.88 4.44
N THR A 68 -12.08 -5.98 3.70
CA THR A 68 -12.75 -7.25 4.04
C THR A 68 -12.20 -7.83 5.33
N ALA A 69 -10.88 -7.83 5.49
CA ALA A 69 -10.20 -8.33 6.67
C ALA A 69 -10.52 -7.50 7.92
N GLU A 70 -10.60 -6.17 7.80
CA GLU A 70 -10.94 -5.26 8.90
C GLU A 70 -12.35 -5.58 9.45
N ILE A 71 -13.33 -5.76 8.57
CA ILE A 71 -14.70 -6.18 8.95
C ILE A 71 -14.72 -7.61 9.53
N ALA A 72 -13.83 -8.49 9.08
CA ALA A 72 -13.70 -9.82 9.66
C ALA A 72 -13.14 -9.75 11.09
N ALA A 73 -12.08 -8.97 11.29
CA ALA A 73 -11.42 -8.77 12.57
C ALA A 73 -12.35 -8.11 13.60
N SER A 74 -13.13 -7.10 13.22
CA SER A 74 -14.09 -6.43 14.12
C SER A 74 -15.21 -7.36 14.62
N HIS A 75 -15.48 -8.44 13.88
CA HIS A 75 -16.43 -9.49 14.26
C HIS A 75 -15.74 -10.69 14.94
N GLY A 76 -14.45 -10.61 15.27
CA GLY A 76 -13.69 -11.69 15.88
C GLY A 76 -13.50 -12.92 14.97
N ARG A 77 -13.61 -12.74 13.64
CA ARG A 77 -13.41 -13.82 12.67
C ARG A 77 -11.93 -13.96 12.31
N VAL A 78 -11.55 -15.16 11.88
CA VAL A 78 -10.19 -15.46 11.43
C VAL A 78 -9.89 -14.67 10.15
N VAL A 79 -8.75 -14.00 10.14
CA VAL A 79 -8.20 -13.27 8.99
C VAL A 79 -7.01 -14.03 8.44
N ASP A 80 -6.95 -14.18 7.13
CA ASP A 80 -5.81 -14.76 6.44
C ASP A 80 -4.70 -13.70 6.23
N ILE A 81 -3.77 -13.65 7.19
CA ILE A 81 -2.65 -12.71 7.17
C ILE A 81 -1.66 -13.02 6.04
N ASP A 82 -1.50 -14.29 5.67
CA ASP A 82 -0.58 -14.67 4.60
C ASP A 82 -1.13 -14.25 3.24
N ALA A 83 -2.45 -14.33 3.04
CA ALA A 83 -3.10 -13.77 1.87
C ALA A 83 -2.92 -12.25 1.76
N LEU A 84 -3.01 -11.51 2.88
CA LEU A 84 -2.75 -10.07 2.94
C LEU A 84 -1.30 -9.74 2.55
N ARG A 85 -0.33 -10.43 3.15
CA ARG A 85 1.10 -10.28 2.83
C ARG A 85 1.39 -10.57 1.36
N ALA A 86 0.83 -11.66 0.83
CA ALA A 86 1.00 -12.03 -0.58
C ALA A 86 0.35 -11.01 -1.53
N CYS A 87 -0.83 -10.47 -1.18
CA CYS A 87 -1.49 -9.44 -1.96
C CYS A 87 -0.69 -8.13 -2.00
N TYR A 88 -0.18 -7.71 -0.83
CA TYR A 88 0.68 -6.55 -0.74
C TYR A 88 1.96 -6.71 -1.56
N ALA A 89 2.66 -7.85 -1.43
CA ALA A 89 3.89 -8.11 -2.17
C ALA A 89 3.68 -8.01 -3.70
N ARG A 90 2.57 -8.53 -4.22
CA ARG A 90 2.21 -8.39 -5.64
C ARG A 90 1.88 -6.94 -6.02
N SER A 91 1.12 -6.23 -5.18
CA SER A 91 0.77 -4.83 -5.41
C SER A 91 2.03 -3.95 -5.44
N ARG A 92 2.93 -4.11 -4.46
CA ARG A 92 4.24 -3.42 -4.40
C ARG A 92 5.07 -3.69 -5.64
N ALA A 93 5.20 -4.96 -6.05
CA ALA A 93 5.97 -5.32 -7.24
C ALA A 93 5.38 -4.66 -8.50
N ALA A 94 4.06 -4.72 -8.69
CA ALA A 94 3.40 -4.09 -9.84
C ALA A 94 3.52 -2.55 -9.83
N PHE A 95 3.51 -1.94 -8.65
CA PHE A 95 3.72 -0.50 -8.49
C PHE A 95 5.13 -0.10 -8.90
N VAL A 96 6.14 -0.76 -8.33
CA VAL A 96 7.57 -0.55 -8.61
C VAL A 96 7.88 -0.75 -10.10
N GLU A 97 7.35 -1.82 -10.70
CA GLU A 97 7.52 -2.11 -12.13
C GLU A 97 6.85 -1.05 -13.03
N GLY A 98 5.69 -0.54 -12.62
CA GLY A 98 4.94 0.45 -13.40
C GLY A 98 5.44 1.89 -13.27
N LEU A 99 6.11 2.24 -12.16
CA LEU A 99 6.55 3.60 -11.86
C LEU A 99 7.37 4.25 -12.98
N PRO A 100 8.42 3.62 -13.56
CA PRO A 100 9.23 4.24 -14.61
C PRO A 100 8.43 4.64 -15.86
N ALA A 101 7.39 3.88 -16.19
CA ALA A 101 6.54 4.16 -17.35
C ALA A 101 5.52 5.28 -17.09
N ARG A 102 5.17 5.51 -15.82
CA ARG A 102 4.14 6.49 -15.42
C ARG A 102 4.72 7.80 -14.93
N LEU A 103 5.89 7.76 -14.32
CA LEU A 103 6.60 8.87 -13.70
C LEU A 103 8.08 8.82 -14.13
N PRO A 104 8.39 9.18 -15.39
CA PRO A 104 9.73 9.03 -15.94
C PRO A 104 10.77 9.96 -15.29
N ASP A 105 10.34 11.05 -14.65
CA ASP A 105 11.21 12.01 -13.99
C ASP A 105 11.55 11.62 -12.54
N LEU A 106 10.98 10.53 -12.02
CA LEU A 106 11.32 10.03 -10.69
C LEU A 106 12.73 9.42 -10.67
N PRO A 107 13.57 9.75 -9.67
CA PRO A 107 14.87 9.14 -9.52
C PRO A 107 14.72 7.64 -9.21
N ALA A 108 15.52 6.80 -9.87
CA ALA A 108 15.50 5.34 -9.68
C ALA A 108 15.76 4.88 -8.23
N ALA A 109 16.35 5.74 -7.39
CA ALA A 109 16.54 5.46 -5.97
C ALA A 109 15.23 5.41 -5.17
N ALA A 110 14.16 6.03 -5.67
CA ALA A 110 12.85 6.08 -5.02
C ALA A 110 12.01 4.79 -5.20
N VAL A 111 12.52 3.85 -5.99
CA VAL A 111 11.78 2.66 -6.46
C VAL A 111 12.40 1.37 -5.89
N ARG A 112 13.13 1.46 -4.78
CA ARG A 112 13.89 0.34 -4.19
C ARG A 112 13.04 -0.56 -3.27
#